data_AF-A0A2S6CUG8-F1
#
_entry.id   AF-A0A2S6CUG8-F1
#
_cell.length_a   1.000
_cell.length_b   1.000
_cell.length_c   1.000
_cell.angle_alpha   90.00
_cell.angle_beta   90.00
_cell.angle_gamma   90.00
#
_symmetry.space_group_name_H-M   'P 1'
#
loop_
_entity.id
_entity.type
_entity.pdbx_description
1 polymer ?
#
loop_
_entity_poly.entity_id
_entity_poly.type
_entity_poly.pdbx_seq_one_letter_code
_entity_poly.pdbx_strand_id
1 'polypeptide(L)'
;MNVKNSSGKATPNYAFSLRFNPEILRIISYVALIIILLTGAILTATVVKVDPHTTAIYKLFGFNHACNMLDHEPSRTISAMLLPLWEVPFLLYVIFNFLRIQDAYKEKKAPKYTYTVAAIFLPIEILLTVWFRMVFVWNPEVNFLNHYLPYIGFQFLLFLVAFENVLYFYAMKALPFKNNRTIGVGYLILLFVVTVLYTVIGLSVALGHPVLDLVNNEGQRQLFQSLTKLYTVLVIPVPLIVSIFELKRSPSHKLSFD
;
A
#
# COMPACT_ATOMS: atom_id res chain seq x y z
N MET A 1 31.11 21.18 -63.40
CA MET A 1 31.10 21.86 -62.08
C MET A 1 30.39 20.94 -61.10
N ASN A 2 31.11 20.33 -60.17
CA ASN A 2 30.57 19.40 -59.18
C ASN A 2 30.29 20.18 -57.90
N VAL A 3 29.01 20.43 -57.60
CA VAL A 3 28.60 21.08 -56.35
C VAL A 3 28.46 19.99 -55.28
N LYS A 4 29.48 19.86 -54.42
CA LYS A 4 29.36 19.10 -53.17
C LYS A 4 28.48 19.88 -52.20
N ASN A 5 27.22 19.49 -52.08
CA ASN A 5 26.37 19.90 -50.95
C ASN A 5 26.78 19.12 -49.70
N SER A 6 27.70 19.67 -48.93
CA SER A 6 27.97 19.26 -47.55
C SER A 6 27.45 20.31 -46.59
N SER A 7 26.31 20.06 -45.95
CA SER A 7 26.01 20.58 -44.60
C SER A 7 24.78 19.88 -44.01
N GLY A 8 24.87 18.57 -43.80
CA GLY A 8 24.03 17.91 -42.82
C GLY A 8 24.43 18.42 -41.43
N LYS A 9 23.78 19.47 -40.94
CA LYS A 9 23.90 19.89 -39.54
C LYS A 9 23.34 18.75 -38.69
N ALA A 10 24.23 18.01 -38.04
CA ALA A 10 23.86 17.00 -37.06
C ALA A 10 23.04 17.68 -35.96
N THR A 11 21.75 17.37 -35.89
CA THR A 11 20.91 17.78 -34.76
C THR A 11 21.49 17.13 -33.50
N PRO A 12 21.80 17.90 -32.44
CA PRO A 12 22.28 17.32 -31.20
C PRO A 12 21.20 16.38 -30.66
N ASN A 13 21.55 15.10 -30.58
CA ASN A 13 20.68 14.07 -30.05
C ASN A 13 20.81 14.11 -28.52
N TYR A 14 19.92 14.85 -27.85
CA TYR A 14 19.93 14.94 -26.40
C TYR A 14 19.27 13.70 -25.81
N ALA A 15 20.06 12.67 -25.52
CA ALA A 15 19.59 11.52 -24.77
C ALA A 15 19.45 11.90 -23.28
N PHE A 16 18.22 11.93 -22.77
CA PHE A 16 17.95 12.11 -21.34
C PHE A 16 17.91 10.74 -20.65
N SER A 17 18.72 10.57 -19.59
CA SER A 17 18.66 9.36 -18.76
C SER A 17 18.46 9.70 -17.30
N LEU A 18 17.40 9.16 -16.69
CA LEU A 18 17.12 9.29 -15.27
C LEU A 18 17.46 7.99 -14.57
N ARG A 19 18.30 8.05 -13.53
CA ARG A 19 18.53 6.93 -12.61
C ARG A 19 17.72 7.15 -11.34
N PHE A 20 16.79 6.24 -11.07
CA PHE A 20 15.87 6.35 -9.94
C PHE A 20 15.65 4.98 -9.28
N ASN A 21 15.48 4.96 -7.95
CA ASN A 21 15.11 3.75 -7.22
C ASN A 21 13.64 3.83 -6.80
N PRO A 22 12.76 2.95 -7.33
CA PRO A 22 11.34 2.93 -6.98
C PRO A 22 11.05 2.94 -5.48
N GLU A 23 11.93 2.37 -4.64
CA GLU A 23 11.75 2.34 -3.18
C GLU A 23 11.62 3.73 -2.55
N ILE A 24 12.17 4.78 -3.17
CA ILE A 24 12.01 6.16 -2.67
C ILE A 24 10.53 6.57 -2.71
N LEU A 25 9.79 6.21 -3.77
CA LEU A 25 8.36 6.49 -3.87
C LEU A 25 7.57 5.72 -2.81
N ARG A 26 7.91 4.46 -2.55
CA ARG A 26 7.28 3.67 -1.50
C ARG A 26 7.52 4.25 -0.11
N ILE A 27 8.74 4.70 0.17
CA ILE A 27 9.08 5.39 1.44
C ILE A 27 8.26 6.67 1.58
N ILE A 28 8.23 7.53 0.55
CA ILE A 28 7.42 8.77 0.56
C ILE A 28 5.96 8.43 0.84
N SER A 29 5.43 7.41 0.18
CA SER A 29 4.04 6.96 0.35
C SER A 29 3.77 6.56 1.81
N TYR A 30 4.58 5.69 2.40
CA TYR A 30 4.37 5.28 3.80
C TYR A 30 4.51 6.44 4.80
N VAL A 31 5.47 7.35 4.57
CA VAL A 31 5.60 8.56 5.39
C VAL A 31 4.34 9.43 5.26
N ALA A 32 3.83 9.63 4.04
CA ALA A 32 2.59 10.36 3.81
C ALA A 32 1.38 9.69 4.49
N LEU A 33 1.27 8.36 4.43
CA LEU A 33 0.21 7.62 5.11
C LEU A 33 0.28 7.80 6.64
N ILE A 34 1.49 7.77 7.21
CA ILE A 34 1.69 8.05 8.64
C ILE A 34 1.25 9.48 8.98
N ILE A 35 1.62 10.46 8.15
CA ILE A 35 1.20 11.87 8.34
C ILE A 35 -0.32 12.01 8.29
N ILE A 36 -1.00 11.34 7.33
CA ILE A 36 -2.46 11.33 7.22
C ILE A 36 -3.07 10.77 8.50
N LEU A 37 -2.62 9.59 8.95
CA LEU A 37 -3.14 8.95 10.15
C LEU A 37 -2.91 9.78 11.43
N LEU A 38 -1.72 10.37 11.58
CA LEU A 38 -1.41 11.23 12.73
C LEU A 38 -2.27 12.51 12.71
N THR A 39 -2.40 13.15 11.56
CA THR A 39 -3.24 14.35 11.40
C THR A 39 -4.68 14.03 11.76
N GLY A 40 -5.21 12.91 11.23
CA GLY A 40 -6.57 12.48 11.53
C GLY A 40 -6.77 12.14 13.00
N ALA A 41 -5.82 11.45 13.62
CA ALA A 41 -5.85 11.14 15.05
C ALA A 41 -5.87 12.42 15.91
N ILE A 42 -5.02 13.41 15.60
CA ILE A 42 -4.96 14.68 16.32
C ILE A 42 -6.28 15.44 16.18
N LEU A 43 -6.80 15.58 14.95
CA LEU A 43 -8.06 16.30 14.71
C LEU A 43 -9.25 15.61 15.36
N THR A 44 -9.27 14.27 15.34
CA THR A 44 -10.32 13.49 16.01
C THR A 44 -10.28 13.66 17.52
N ALA A 45 -9.08 13.71 18.11
CA ALA A 45 -8.93 13.89 19.55
C ALA A 45 -9.20 15.32 20.04
N THR A 46 -8.99 16.34 19.19
CA THR A 46 -8.97 17.75 19.63
C THR A 46 -10.11 18.61 19.07
N VAL A 47 -10.67 18.26 17.91
CA VAL A 47 -11.64 19.10 17.18
C VAL A 47 -12.98 18.39 16.96
N VAL A 48 -12.97 17.08 16.73
CA VAL A 48 -14.20 16.30 16.52
C VAL A 48 -15.01 16.23 17.82
N LYS A 49 -16.32 16.52 17.71
CA LYS A 49 -17.27 16.55 18.85
C LYS A 49 -18.18 15.32 18.93
N VAL A 50 -17.93 14.31 18.11
CA VAL A 50 -18.72 13.07 18.09
C VAL A 50 -18.34 12.22 19.29
N ASP A 51 -19.32 11.73 20.04
CA ASP A 51 -19.09 10.79 21.14
C ASP A 51 -18.48 9.49 20.58
N PRO A 52 -17.27 9.07 21.00
CA PRO A 52 -16.61 7.86 20.53
C PRO A 52 -17.45 6.58 20.70
N HIS A 53 -18.37 6.53 21.67
CA HIS A 53 -19.21 5.36 21.90
C HIS A 53 -20.44 5.28 20.98
N THR A 54 -20.70 6.35 20.22
CA THR A 54 -21.89 6.46 19.36
C THR A 54 -21.62 6.21 17.89
N THR A 55 -20.36 6.04 17.51
CA THR A 55 -19.94 5.84 16.12
C THR A 55 -20.41 4.49 15.57
N ALA A 56 -20.61 4.40 14.26
CA ALA A 56 -20.95 3.16 13.58
C ALA A 56 -19.93 2.05 13.88
N ILE A 57 -18.63 2.40 13.87
CA ILE A 57 -17.55 1.48 14.21
C ILE A 57 -17.69 0.97 15.64
N TYR A 58 -17.89 1.85 16.62
CA TYR A 58 -18.00 1.41 18.01
C TYR A 58 -19.21 0.50 18.22
N LYS A 59 -20.35 0.82 17.62
CA LYS A 59 -21.57 0.00 17.69
C LYS A 59 -21.39 -1.41 17.10
N LEU A 60 -20.59 -1.53 16.03
CA LEU A 60 -20.37 -2.78 15.33
C LEU A 60 -19.26 -3.64 15.95
N PHE A 61 -18.17 -3.00 16.40
CA PHE A 61 -16.96 -3.70 16.85
C PHE A 61 -16.77 -3.65 18.38
N GLY A 62 -17.51 -2.82 19.10
CA GLY A 62 -17.32 -2.56 20.53
C GLY A 62 -16.06 -1.75 20.85
N PHE A 63 -15.37 -1.19 19.84
CA PHE A 63 -14.23 -0.29 19.98
C PHE A 63 -14.04 0.52 18.69
N ASN A 64 -13.32 1.64 18.78
CA ASN A 64 -12.91 2.41 17.60
C ASN A 64 -11.54 1.95 17.10
N HIS A 65 -11.48 1.50 15.84
CA HIS A 65 -10.22 1.26 15.13
C HIS A 65 -9.74 2.52 14.39
N ALA A 66 -8.56 2.43 13.75
CA ALA A 66 -7.89 3.57 13.12
C ALA A 66 -8.75 4.34 12.10
N CYS A 67 -9.65 3.66 11.35
CA CYS A 67 -10.56 4.36 10.42
C CYS A 67 -11.41 5.44 11.09
N ASN A 68 -11.83 5.24 12.35
CA ASN A 68 -12.62 6.25 13.08
C ASN A 68 -11.88 7.59 13.21
N MET A 69 -10.53 7.59 13.13
CA MET A 69 -9.71 8.80 13.13
C MET A 69 -9.87 9.63 11.85
N LEU A 70 -10.46 9.05 10.80
CA LEU A 70 -10.60 9.63 9.46
C LEU A 70 -12.06 9.82 9.05
N ASP A 71 -13.03 9.42 9.88
CA ASP A 71 -14.43 9.29 9.46
C ASP A 71 -15.29 10.54 9.74
N HIS A 72 -14.84 11.40 10.65
CA HIS A 72 -15.63 12.53 11.17
C HIS A 72 -15.05 13.88 10.74
N GLU A 73 -15.92 14.87 10.48
CA GLU A 73 -15.47 16.22 10.15
C GLU A 73 -14.92 16.97 11.37
N PRO A 74 -13.85 17.79 11.22
CA PRO A 74 -13.14 18.12 9.97
C PRO A 74 -12.01 17.15 9.60
N SER A 75 -11.77 16.12 10.42
CA SER A 75 -10.68 15.14 10.23
C SER A 75 -10.76 14.46 8.86
N ARG A 76 -11.96 14.04 8.46
CA ARG A 76 -12.22 13.39 7.17
C ARG A 76 -11.82 14.26 6.00
N THR A 77 -12.30 15.50 5.94
CA THR A 77 -11.99 16.42 4.84
C THR A 77 -10.49 16.71 4.75
N ILE A 78 -9.83 17.01 5.87
CA ILE A 78 -8.40 17.31 5.86
C ILE A 78 -7.57 16.09 5.45
N SER A 79 -7.90 14.91 5.98
CA SER A 79 -7.22 13.66 5.63
C SER A 79 -7.41 13.31 4.15
N ALA A 80 -8.61 13.53 3.60
CA ALA A 80 -8.88 13.36 2.18
C ALA A 80 -8.07 14.32 1.30
N MET A 81 -7.88 15.58 1.73
CA MET A 81 -7.02 16.54 1.03
C MET A 81 -5.54 16.14 1.04
N LEU A 82 -5.09 15.41 2.07
CA LEU A 82 -3.72 14.91 2.18
C LEU A 82 -3.51 13.58 1.43
N LEU A 83 -4.58 12.84 1.10
CA LEU A 83 -4.50 11.53 0.43
C LEU A 83 -3.64 11.52 -0.85
N PRO A 84 -3.66 12.54 -1.73
CA PRO A 84 -2.81 12.55 -2.92
C PRO A 84 -1.31 12.44 -2.62
N LEU A 85 -0.86 12.85 -1.42
CA LEU A 85 0.55 12.70 -0.99
C LEU A 85 0.94 11.23 -0.77
N TRP A 86 -0.02 10.34 -0.50
CA TRP A 86 0.19 8.90 -0.48
C TRP A 86 -0.12 8.29 -1.86
N GLU A 87 -1.27 8.61 -2.43
CA GLU A 87 -1.81 7.92 -3.61
C GLU A 87 -0.93 8.07 -4.84
N VAL A 88 -0.48 9.29 -5.15
CA VAL A 88 0.34 9.57 -6.33
C VAL A 88 1.69 8.85 -6.26
N PRO A 89 2.52 8.99 -5.22
CA PRO A 89 3.78 8.26 -5.14
C PRO A 89 3.57 6.76 -5.06
N PHE A 90 2.50 6.26 -4.42
CA PHE A 90 2.26 4.82 -4.33
C PHE A 90 1.88 4.23 -5.69
N LEU A 91 1.06 4.93 -6.47
CA LEU A 91 0.70 4.54 -7.83
C LEU A 91 1.93 4.53 -8.75
N LEU A 92 2.75 5.58 -8.68
CA LEU A 92 4.01 5.64 -9.43
C LEU A 92 4.95 4.51 -9.00
N TYR A 93 5.01 4.19 -7.71
CA TYR A 93 5.81 3.08 -7.20
C TYR A 93 5.39 1.75 -7.82
N VAL A 94 4.10 1.42 -7.81
CA VAL A 94 3.55 0.19 -8.41
C VAL A 94 3.95 0.08 -9.90
N ILE A 95 3.78 1.17 -10.67
CA ILE A 95 4.14 1.20 -12.08
C ILE A 95 5.65 1.00 -12.28
N PHE A 96 6.48 1.76 -11.56
CA PHE A 96 7.94 1.64 -11.71
C PHE A 96 8.50 0.34 -11.15
N ASN A 97 7.84 -0.29 -10.17
CA ASN A 97 8.22 -1.60 -9.69
C ASN A 97 7.96 -2.66 -10.76
N PHE A 98 6.81 -2.61 -11.41
CA PHE A 98 6.51 -3.47 -12.55
C PHE A 98 7.55 -3.30 -13.67
N LEU A 99 7.87 -2.06 -14.07
CA LEU A 99 8.89 -1.79 -15.09
C LEU A 99 10.28 -2.34 -14.69
N ARG A 100 10.66 -2.17 -13.42
CA ARG A 100 11.88 -2.74 -12.84
C ARG A 100 11.90 -4.28 -12.92
N ILE A 101 10.77 -4.94 -12.64
CA ILE A 101 10.63 -6.40 -12.75
C ILE A 101 10.69 -6.85 -14.21
N GLN A 102 10.02 -6.13 -15.11
CA GLN A 102 10.02 -6.41 -16.55
C GLN A 102 11.44 -6.37 -17.12
N ASP A 103 12.22 -5.34 -16.78
CA ASP A 103 13.60 -5.22 -17.26
C ASP A 103 14.50 -6.30 -16.65
N ALA A 104 14.36 -6.62 -15.36
CA ALA A 104 15.07 -7.74 -14.76
C ALA A 104 14.74 -9.08 -15.43
N TYR A 105 13.51 -9.28 -15.89
CA TYR A 105 13.12 -10.46 -16.67
C TYR A 105 13.76 -10.47 -18.07
N LYS A 106 13.71 -9.35 -18.81
CA LYS A 106 14.35 -9.20 -20.13
C LYS A 106 15.87 -9.46 -20.06
N GLU A 107 16.51 -9.00 -18.99
CA GLU A 107 17.94 -9.22 -18.71
C GLU A 107 18.25 -10.61 -18.14
N LYS A 108 17.26 -11.50 -18.03
CA LYS A 108 17.38 -12.86 -17.45
C LYS A 108 17.88 -12.88 -16.00
N LYS A 109 17.71 -11.79 -15.25
CA LYS A 109 18.02 -11.68 -13.81
C LYS A 109 16.87 -12.16 -12.93
N ALA A 110 15.63 -11.97 -13.39
CA ALA A 110 14.44 -12.48 -12.72
C ALA A 110 13.79 -13.61 -13.53
N PRO A 111 13.22 -14.63 -12.87
CA PRO A 111 12.52 -15.72 -13.55
C PRO A 111 11.17 -15.27 -14.11
N LYS A 112 10.66 -16.00 -15.11
CA LYS A 112 9.40 -15.68 -15.80
C LYS A 112 8.20 -15.55 -14.86
N TYR A 113 8.12 -16.39 -13.82
CA TYR A 113 6.99 -16.33 -12.88
C TYR A 113 6.93 -15.01 -12.12
N THR A 114 8.05 -14.38 -11.79
CA THR A 114 8.09 -13.08 -11.11
C THR A 114 7.46 -12.01 -12.00
N TYR A 115 7.80 -12.01 -13.30
CA TYR A 115 7.20 -11.11 -14.27
C TYR A 115 5.71 -11.39 -14.52
N THR A 116 5.32 -12.67 -14.66
CA THR A 116 3.90 -13.03 -14.86
C THR A 116 3.03 -12.59 -13.68
N VAL A 117 3.48 -12.81 -12.45
CA VAL A 117 2.77 -12.34 -11.25
C VAL A 117 2.63 -10.83 -11.28
N ALA A 118 3.73 -10.11 -11.53
CA ALA A 118 3.70 -8.64 -11.58
C ALA A 118 2.77 -8.09 -12.68
N ALA A 119 2.75 -8.72 -13.85
CA ALA A 119 1.85 -8.33 -14.94
C ALA A 119 0.37 -8.53 -14.60
N ILE A 120 0.05 -9.56 -13.80
CA ILE A 120 -1.33 -9.82 -13.32
C ILE A 120 -1.70 -8.85 -12.20
N PHE A 121 -0.77 -8.60 -11.27
CA PHE A 121 -1.02 -7.75 -10.10
C PHE A 121 -1.15 -6.28 -10.49
N LEU A 122 -0.35 -5.77 -11.44
CA LEU A 122 -0.35 -4.37 -11.85
C LEU A 122 -1.75 -3.75 -12.06
N PRO A 123 -2.65 -4.29 -12.91
CA PRO A 123 -3.97 -3.69 -13.10
C PRO A 123 -4.84 -3.73 -11.83
N ILE A 124 -4.69 -4.77 -11.00
CA ILE A 124 -5.41 -4.93 -9.74
C ILE A 124 -4.89 -3.89 -8.72
N GLU A 125 -3.57 -3.75 -8.60
CA GLU A 125 -2.94 -2.80 -7.68
C GLU A 125 -3.27 -1.36 -8.05
N ILE A 126 -3.27 -1.01 -9.34
CA ILE A 126 -3.73 0.31 -9.81
C ILE A 126 -5.19 0.55 -9.41
N LEU A 127 -6.08 -0.41 -9.69
CA LEU A 127 -7.50 -0.30 -9.35
C LEU A 127 -7.70 -0.12 -7.84
N LEU A 128 -7.07 -0.96 -7.02
CA LEU A 128 -7.22 -0.90 -5.56
C LEU A 128 -6.61 0.37 -4.96
N THR A 129 -5.50 0.86 -5.53
CA THR A 129 -4.88 2.13 -5.11
C THR A 129 -5.84 3.30 -5.32
N VAL A 130 -6.42 3.41 -6.52
CA VAL A 130 -7.37 4.47 -6.84
C VAL A 130 -8.67 4.30 -6.06
N TRP A 131 -9.15 3.06 -5.89
CA TRP A 131 -10.39 2.77 -5.19
C TRP A 131 -10.34 3.11 -3.70
N PHE A 132 -9.16 3.05 -3.06
CA PHE A 132 -9.00 3.36 -1.64
C PHE A 132 -9.56 4.72 -1.25
N ARG A 133 -9.50 5.74 -2.14
CA ARG A 133 -10.07 7.07 -1.86
C ARG A 133 -11.54 7.06 -1.44
N MET A 134 -12.29 6.03 -1.84
CA MET A 134 -13.70 5.89 -1.53
C MET A 134 -13.98 5.76 -0.02
N VAL A 135 -12.99 5.41 0.82
CA VAL A 135 -13.13 5.46 2.28
C VAL A 135 -13.50 6.86 2.79
N PHE A 136 -13.05 7.92 2.11
CA PHE A 136 -13.38 9.31 2.47
C PHE A 136 -14.72 9.78 1.87
N VAL A 137 -15.22 9.08 0.85
CA VAL A 137 -16.45 9.46 0.14
C VAL A 137 -17.68 8.89 0.83
N TRP A 138 -17.65 7.61 1.19
CA TRP A 138 -18.79 6.96 1.84
C TRP A 138 -18.74 7.14 3.35
N ASN A 139 -19.77 7.79 3.90
CA ASN A 139 -19.90 7.98 5.34
C ASN A 139 -20.28 6.64 6.02
N PRO A 140 -19.49 6.16 6.99
CA PRO A 140 -19.77 4.89 7.69
C PRO A 140 -21.09 4.91 8.47
N GLU A 141 -21.58 6.08 8.89
CA GLU A 141 -22.86 6.23 9.59
C GLU A 141 -24.08 5.99 8.69
N VAL A 142 -23.91 6.11 7.36
CA VAL A 142 -24.99 5.86 6.38
C VAL A 142 -24.97 4.42 5.90
N ASN A 143 -23.79 3.94 5.49
CA ASN A 143 -23.62 2.56 5.04
C ASN A 143 -22.19 2.11 5.32
N PHE A 144 -22.02 1.40 6.43
CA PHE A 144 -20.72 0.92 6.87
C PHE A 144 -20.09 -0.05 5.86
N LEU A 145 -20.87 -0.94 5.23
CA LEU A 145 -20.34 -1.90 4.26
C LEU A 145 -19.69 -1.19 3.06
N ASN A 146 -20.36 -0.20 2.48
CA ASN A 146 -19.81 0.57 1.37
C ASN A 146 -18.53 1.29 1.79
N HIS A 147 -18.52 1.90 2.98
CA HIS A 147 -17.31 2.52 3.54
C HIS A 147 -16.17 1.51 3.76
N TYR A 148 -16.48 0.29 4.18
CA TYR A 148 -15.50 -0.72 4.57
C TYR A 148 -14.89 -1.48 3.38
N LEU A 149 -15.61 -1.63 2.26
CA LEU A 149 -15.13 -2.35 1.07
C LEU A 149 -13.83 -1.77 0.47
N PRO A 150 -13.68 -0.44 0.25
CA PRO A 150 -12.42 0.15 -0.19
C PRO A 150 -11.27 -0.08 0.80
N TYR A 151 -11.55 -0.13 2.10
CA TYR A 151 -10.55 -0.45 3.11
C TYR A 151 -10.10 -1.92 3.00
N ILE A 152 -11.01 -2.86 2.76
CA ILE A 152 -10.65 -4.25 2.44
C ILE A 152 -9.80 -4.29 1.16
N GLY A 153 -10.19 -3.54 0.12
CA GLY A 153 -9.40 -3.40 -1.10
C GLY A 153 -7.98 -2.92 -0.84
N PHE A 154 -7.82 -1.92 0.03
CA PHE A 154 -6.52 -1.45 0.49
C PHE A 154 -5.73 -2.53 1.25
N GLN A 155 -6.41 -3.37 2.05
CA GLN A 155 -5.73 -4.47 2.73
C GLN A 155 -5.14 -5.49 1.76
N PHE A 156 -5.91 -5.85 0.73
CA PHE A 156 -5.46 -6.73 -0.34
C PHE A 156 -4.32 -6.09 -1.14
N LEU A 157 -4.42 -4.81 -1.49
CA LEU A 157 -3.36 -4.06 -2.18
C LEU A 157 -2.02 -4.18 -1.47
N LEU A 158 -1.97 -3.93 -0.15
CA LEU A 158 -0.73 -3.99 0.61
C LEU A 158 -0.16 -5.42 0.67
N PHE A 159 -1.01 -6.44 0.69
CA PHE A 159 -0.58 -7.84 0.59
C PHE A 159 0.02 -8.16 -0.78
N LEU A 160 -0.63 -7.77 -1.88
CA LEU A 160 -0.15 -8.00 -3.25
C LEU A 160 1.22 -7.36 -3.47
N VAL A 161 1.37 -6.09 -3.05
CA VAL A 161 2.63 -5.36 -3.13
C VAL A 161 3.71 -6.02 -2.28
N ALA A 162 3.39 -6.48 -1.06
CA ALA A 162 4.35 -7.21 -0.22
C ALA A 162 4.78 -8.53 -0.87
N PHE A 163 3.84 -9.28 -1.44
CA PHE A 163 4.09 -10.53 -2.15
C PHE A 163 5.01 -10.32 -3.35
N GLU A 164 4.68 -9.36 -4.22
CA GLU A 164 5.48 -9.00 -5.39
C GLU A 164 6.91 -8.60 -5.00
N ASN A 165 7.06 -7.77 -3.97
CA ASN A 165 8.37 -7.35 -3.48
C ASN A 165 9.20 -8.52 -2.98
N VAL A 166 8.64 -9.38 -2.11
CA VAL A 166 9.38 -10.55 -1.62
C VAL A 166 9.81 -11.45 -2.78
N LEU A 167 8.93 -11.64 -3.76
CA LEU A 167 9.22 -12.44 -4.96
C LEU A 167 10.36 -11.85 -5.79
N TYR A 168 10.32 -10.54 -6.05
CA TYR A 168 11.34 -9.83 -6.82
C TYR A 168 12.68 -9.78 -6.08
N PHE A 169 12.69 -9.34 -4.83
CA PHE A 169 13.94 -9.22 -4.07
C PHE A 169 14.58 -10.57 -3.77
N TYR A 170 13.79 -11.64 -3.66
CA TYR A 170 14.33 -13.00 -3.57
C TYR A 170 15.05 -13.40 -4.86
N ALA A 171 14.41 -13.17 -6.01
CA ALA A 171 15.00 -13.44 -7.32
C ALA A 171 16.29 -12.64 -7.56
N MET A 172 16.32 -11.38 -7.11
CA MET A 172 17.48 -10.50 -7.22
C MET A 172 18.56 -10.73 -6.15
N LYS A 173 18.39 -11.73 -5.27
CA LYS A 173 19.28 -12.02 -4.13
C LYS A 173 19.47 -10.82 -3.18
N ALA A 174 18.45 -10.00 -3.05
CA ALA A 174 18.48 -8.72 -2.36
C ALA A 174 17.53 -8.66 -1.15
N LEU A 175 16.86 -9.77 -0.78
CA LEU A 175 16.03 -9.78 0.44
C LEU A 175 16.84 -9.36 1.69
N PRO A 176 16.17 -8.74 2.68
CA PRO A 176 16.74 -8.49 4.00
C PRO A 176 17.37 -9.75 4.64
N PHE A 177 18.28 -9.52 5.60
CA PHE A 177 18.92 -10.60 6.37
C PHE A 177 19.65 -11.66 5.53
N LYS A 178 20.55 -11.21 4.63
CA LYS A 178 21.37 -12.08 3.76
C LYS A 178 20.54 -12.95 2.81
N ASN A 179 19.50 -12.38 2.22
CA ASN A 179 18.61 -13.05 1.30
C ASN A 179 17.90 -14.29 1.89
N ASN A 180 17.46 -14.22 3.15
CA ASN A 180 16.87 -15.35 3.85
C ASN A 180 15.43 -15.63 3.38
N ARG A 181 15.26 -16.67 2.57
CA ARG A 181 13.98 -17.12 2.03
C ARG A 181 12.95 -17.43 3.13
N THR A 182 13.37 -18.09 4.20
CA THR A 182 12.47 -18.53 5.28
C THR A 182 11.84 -17.33 5.97
N ILE A 183 12.60 -16.26 6.18
CA ILE A 183 12.07 -15.01 6.75
C ILE A 183 11.06 -14.36 5.79
N GLY A 184 11.40 -14.26 4.50
CA GLY A 184 10.50 -13.69 3.49
C GLY A 184 9.18 -14.46 3.38
N VAL A 185 9.25 -15.79 3.28
CA VAL A 185 8.06 -16.66 3.23
C VAL A 185 7.27 -16.62 4.53
N GLY A 186 7.94 -16.65 5.69
CA GLY A 186 7.29 -16.53 6.99
C GLY A 186 6.54 -15.22 7.16
N TYR A 187 7.13 -14.10 6.71
CA TYR A 187 6.46 -12.80 6.67
C TYR A 187 5.22 -12.83 5.79
N LEU A 188 5.30 -13.38 4.57
CA LEU A 188 4.14 -13.48 3.68
C LEU A 188 3.03 -14.37 4.23
N ILE A 189 3.36 -15.52 4.83
CA ILE A 189 2.38 -16.40 5.46
C ILE A 189 1.68 -15.68 6.61
N LEU A 190 2.44 -15.04 7.50
CA LEU A 190 1.87 -14.30 8.61
C LEU A 190 0.98 -13.16 8.12
N LEU A 191 1.46 -12.36 7.16
CA LEU A 191 0.68 -11.27 6.58
C LEU A 191 -0.59 -11.78 5.92
N PHE A 192 -0.52 -12.88 5.15
CA PHE A 192 -1.68 -13.50 4.52
C PHE A 192 -2.73 -13.93 5.55
N VAL A 193 -2.32 -14.69 6.58
CA VAL A 193 -3.21 -15.17 7.63
C VAL A 193 -3.87 -14.00 8.35
N VAL A 194 -3.10 -12.99 8.75
CA VAL A 194 -3.64 -11.80 9.44
C VAL A 194 -4.59 -11.02 8.53
N THR A 195 -4.26 -10.85 7.24
CA THR A 195 -5.13 -10.17 6.26
C THR A 195 -6.45 -10.91 6.08
N VAL A 196 -6.41 -12.23 5.90
CA VAL A 196 -7.61 -13.06 5.73
C VAL A 196 -8.47 -13.02 7.00
N LEU A 197 -7.88 -13.23 8.18
CA LEU A 197 -8.64 -13.18 9.44
C LEU A 197 -9.27 -11.81 9.66
N TYR A 198 -8.53 -10.72 9.42
CA TYR A 198 -9.06 -9.37 9.57
C TYR A 198 -10.19 -9.11 8.57
N THR A 199 -10.00 -9.46 7.30
CA THR A 199 -11.03 -9.30 6.27
C THR A 199 -12.28 -10.09 6.59
N VAL A 200 -12.16 -11.38 6.93
CA VAL A 200 -13.32 -12.26 7.22
C VAL A 200 -14.09 -11.74 8.43
N ILE A 201 -13.42 -11.44 9.54
CA ILE A 201 -14.09 -10.94 10.75
C ILE A 201 -14.77 -9.60 10.44
N GLY A 202 -14.04 -8.65 9.84
CA GLY A 202 -14.59 -7.32 9.53
C GLY A 202 -15.76 -7.35 8.55
N LEU A 203 -15.67 -8.17 7.50
CA LEU A 203 -16.74 -8.32 6.51
C LEU A 203 -17.96 -9.02 7.12
N SER A 204 -17.75 -10.02 7.98
CA SER A 204 -18.86 -10.70 8.67
C SER A 204 -19.66 -9.73 9.55
N VAL A 205 -18.98 -8.81 10.24
CA VAL A 205 -19.60 -7.74 11.02
C VAL A 205 -20.32 -6.75 10.10
N ALA A 206 -19.67 -6.30 9.02
CA ALA A 206 -20.25 -5.35 8.06
C ALA A 206 -21.49 -5.90 7.33
N LEU A 207 -21.57 -7.22 7.15
CA LEU A 207 -22.72 -7.92 6.56
C LEU A 207 -23.82 -8.25 7.57
N GLY A 208 -23.64 -7.95 8.87
CA GLY A 208 -24.61 -8.26 9.91
C GLY A 208 -24.64 -9.72 10.36
N HIS A 209 -23.62 -10.51 10.00
CA HIS A 209 -23.46 -11.92 10.37
C HIS A 209 -22.12 -12.15 11.09
N PRO A 210 -21.88 -11.51 12.25
CA PRO A 210 -20.58 -11.50 12.89
C PRO A 210 -20.15 -12.92 13.29
N VAL A 211 -18.94 -13.34 12.87
CA VAL A 211 -18.34 -14.61 13.31
C VAL A 211 -17.79 -14.55 14.74
N LEU A 212 -17.59 -13.35 15.27
CA LEU A 212 -17.18 -13.06 16.65
C LEU A 212 -18.13 -12.03 17.28
N ASP A 213 -18.50 -12.23 18.53
CA ASP A 213 -19.27 -11.27 19.33
C ASP A 213 -18.35 -10.20 19.92
N LEU A 214 -17.99 -9.22 19.11
CA LEU A 214 -17.07 -8.15 19.50
C LEU A 214 -17.69 -7.12 20.46
N VAL A 215 -19.02 -7.11 20.58
CA VAL A 215 -19.76 -6.15 21.41
C VAL A 215 -19.88 -6.66 22.84
N ASN A 216 -20.37 -7.90 23.03
CA ASN A 216 -20.66 -8.41 24.36
C ASN A 216 -19.54 -9.31 24.92
N ASN A 217 -18.62 -9.82 24.08
CA ASN A 217 -17.51 -10.65 24.54
C ASN A 217 -16.18 -9.87 24.51
N GLU A 218 -15.71 -9.49 25.70
CA GLU A 218 -14.46 -8.73 25.84
C GLU A 218 -13.24 -9.49 25.31
N GLY A 219 -13.15 -10.79 25.54
CA GLY A 219 -12.01 -11.59 25.08
C GLY A 219 -11.89 -11.62 23.55
N GLN A 220 -13.01 -11.81 22.86
CA GLN A 220 -13.05 -11.76 21.39
C GLN A 220 -12.76 -10.36 20.84
N ARG A 221 -13.25 -9.32 21.53
CA ARG A 221 -12.93 -7.92 21.21
C ARG A 221 -11.43 -7.64 21.33
N GLN A 222 -10.80 -8.04 22.43
CA GLN A 222 -9.36 -7.84 22.67
C GLN A 222 -8.50 -8.62 21.66
N LEU A 223 -8.92 -9.85 21.30
CA LEU A 223 -8.29 -10.64 20.25
C LEU A 223 -8.31 -9.89 18.92
N PHE A 224 -9.47 -9.38 18.50
CA PHE A 224 -9.60 -8.66 17.24
C PHE A 224 -8.82 -7.34 17.26
N GLN A 225 -8.83 -6.59 18.36
CA GLN A 225 -7.97 -5.41 18.52
C GLN A 225 -6.49 -5.76 18.35
N SER A 226 -6.03 -6.85 18.94
CA SER A 226 -4.64 -7.32 18.82
C SER A 226 -4.31 -7.70 17.37
N LEU A 227 -5.24 -8.36 16.68
CA LEU A 227 -5.12 -8.68 15.25
C LEU A 227 -4.97 -7.41 14.40
N THR A 228 -5.81 -6.39 14.63
CA THR A 228 -5.71 -5.11 13.89
C THR A 228 -4.39 -4.40 14.13
N LYS A 229 -3.89 -4.37 15.38
CA LYS A 229 -2.58 -3.79 15.71
C LYS A 229 -1.43 -4.54 15.05
N LEU A 230 -1.47 -5.88 15.09
CA LEU A 230 -0.48 -6.71 14.41
C LEU A 230 -0.49 -6.45 12.90
N TYR A 231 -1.68 -6.39 12.29
CA TYR A 231 -1.83 -6.05 10.88
C TYR A 231 -1.17 -4.71 10.56
N THR A 232 -1.48 -3.65 11.31
CA THR A 232 -0.88 -2.31 11.16
C THR A 232 0.65 -2.36 11.18
N VAL A 233 1.25 -3.12 12.12
CA VAL A 233 2.70 -3.29 12.21
C VAL A 233 3.27 -3.99 10.96
N LEU A 234 2.58 -5.02 10.47
CA LEU A 234 3.03 -5.80 9.32
C LEU A 234 2.91 -5.06 7.98
N VAL A 235 2.04 -4.04 7.90
CA VAL A 235 1.79 -3.31 6.64
C VAL A 235 2.34 -1.90 6.58
N ILE A 236 2.68 -1.27 7.71
CA ILE A 236 3.26 0.08 7.74
C ILE A 236 4.75 0.04 8.17
N PRO A 237 5.10 -0.21 9.46
CA PRO A 237 6.50 -0.24 9.89
C PRO A 237 7.38 -1.24 9.13
N VAL A 238 6.92 -2.49 8.97
CA VAL A 238 7.76 -3.54 8.37
C VAL A 238 8.11 -3.21 6.91
N PRO A 239 7.15 -2.90 6.01
CA PRO A 239 7.45 -2.47 4.65
C PRO A 239 8.32 -1.23 4.56
N LEU A 240 8.10 -0.23 5.42
CA LEU A 240 8.92 0.98 5.45
C LEU A 240 10.39 0.66 5.77
N ILE A 241 10.63 -0.15 6.81
CA ILE A 241 11.96 -0.60 7.19
C ILE A 241 12.61 -1.42 6.06
N VAL A 242 11.84 -2.33 5.45
CA VAL A 242 12.29 -3.17 4.34
C VAL A 242 12.67 -2.31 3.13
N SER A 243 11.84 -1.34 2.73
CA SER A 243 12.17 -0.40 1.65
C SER A 243 13.44 0.41 1.91
N ILE A 244 13.72 0.79 3.16
CA ILE A 244 14.99 1.46 3.51
C ILE A 244 16.20 0.52 3.32
N PHE A 245 16.07 -0.76 3.68
CA PHE A 245 17.13 -1.75 3.42
C PHE A 245 17.29 -2.03 1.92
N GLU A 246 16.19 -2.11 1.18
CA GLU A 246 16.16 -2.36 -0.25
C GLU A 246 16.71 -1.18 -1.05
N LEU A 247 16.49 0.06 -0.60
CA LEU A 247 17.08 1.26 -1.19
C LEU A 247 18.61 1.16 -1.28
N LYS A 248 19.26 0.55 -0.27
CA LYS A 248 20.72 0.38 -0.22
C LYS A 248 21.24 -0.79 -1.07
N ARG A 249 20.36 -1.72 -1.47
CA ARG A 249 20.74 -3.00 -2.09
C ARG A 249 20.22 -3.18 -3.51
N SER A 250 19.17 -2.45 -3.89
CA SER A 250 18.55 -2.54 -5.20
C SER A 250 19.36 -1.72 -6.22
N PRO A 251 19.63 -2.27 -7.42
CA PRO A 251 20.21 -1.51 -8.51
C PRO A 251 19.32 -0.31 -8.87
N SER A 252 19.92 0.85 -9.12
CA SER A 252 19.17 2.00 -9.65
C SER A 252 18.60 1.65 -11.03
N HIS A 253 17.32 1.91 -11.24
CA HIS A 253 16.68 1.74 -12.54
C HIS A 253 17.06 2.92 -13.44
N LYS A 254 17.47 2.65 -14.69
CA LYS A 254 17.80 3.68 -15.68
C LYS A 254 16.68 3.75 -16.69
N LEU A 255 15.92 4.85 -16.67
CA LEU A 255 15.00 5.19 -17.76
C LEU A 255 15.79 5.94 -18.82
N SER A 256 15.84 5.42 -20.04
CA SER A 256 16.37 6.11 -21.22
C SER A 256 15.23 6.40 -22.18
N PHE A 257 15.15 7.64 -22.63
CA PHE A 257 14.27 8.06 -23.70
C PHE A 257 15.17 8.33 -24.90
N ASP A 258 15.12 7.42 -25.88
CA ASP A 258 15.81 7.55 -27.16
C ASP A 258 14.91 8.26 -28.19
#